data_AF-A0A2P0B2M3-F1
#
_entry.id   AF-A0A2P0B2M3-F1
#
_cell.length_a   1.000
_cell.length_b   1.000
_cell.length_c   1.000
_cell.angle_alpha   90.00
_cell.angle_beta   90.00
_cell.angle_gamma   90.00
#
_symmetry.space_group_name_H-M   'P 1'
#
loop_
_entity.id
_entity.type
_entity.pdbx_description
1 polymer ?
#
loop_
_entity_poly.entity_id
_entity_poly.type
_entity_poly.pdbx_seq_one_letter_code
_entity_poly.pdbx_strand_id
1 'polypeptide(L)' 'MLLGYANLGSRSYSTLAGRTARHNLEVSLLLDLQMAGGWKIGTGYRTTIGSQSQRSHTVDVHVEVRF' A
#
# COMPACT_ATOMS: atom_id res chain seq x y z
N MET A 1 0.06 24.86 -7.17
CA MET A 1 0.17 23.48 -6.65
C MET A 1 -0.16 22.54 -7.80
N LEU A 2 0.82 21.84 -8.36
CA LEU A 2 0.54 20.72 -9.25
C LEU A 2 0.34 19.50 -8.35
N LEU A 3 -0.88 18.97 -8.32
CA LEU A 3 -1.20 17.71 -7.64
C LEU A 3 -0.62 16.58 -8.50
N GLY A 4 0.69 16.33 -8.32
CA GLY A 4 1.43 15.31 -9.06
C GLY A 4 1.05 13.92 -8.58
N TYR A 5 0.27 13.20 -9.40
CA TYR A 5 0.05 11.75 -9.38
C TYR A 5 -0.54 11.15 -8.09
N ALA A 6 -1.87 10.91 -8.11
CA ALA A 6 -2.51 9.97 -7.20
C ALA A 6 -2.50 8.57 -7.84
N ASN A 7 -1.66 7.65 -7.34
CA ASN A 7 -1.72 6.24 -7.74
C ASN A 7 -2.79 5.54 -6.91
N LEU A 8 -4.00 5.43 -7.47
CA LEU A 8 -5.18 4.91 -6.78
C LEU A 8 -5.16 3.39 -6.66
N GLY A 9 -4.40 2.91 -5.67
CA GLY A 9 -4.52 1.60 -5.06
C GLY A 9 -4.11 0.40 -5.90
N SER A 10 -3.62 -0.64 -5.23
CA SER A 10 -3.32 -1.93 -5.87
C SER A 10 -4.00 -3.07 -5.14
N ARG A 11 -4.61 -3.97 -5.92
CA ARG A 11 -5.24 -5.20 -5.44
C ARG A 11 -4.40 -6.37 -5.91
N SER A 12 -3.86 -7.15 -4.98
CA SER A 12 -3.09 -8.34 -5.31
C SER A 12 -3.68 -9.57 -4.60
N TYR A 13 -3.64 -10.70 -5.29
CA TYR A 13 -4.09 -11.98 -4.78
C TYR A 13 -2.94 -12.98 -4.93
N SER A 14 -2.61 -13.69 -3.85
CA SER A 14 -1.60 -14.74 -3.88
C SER A 14 -2.11 -16.00 -3.19
N THR A 15 -1.69 -17.15 -3.73
CA THR A 15 -1.90 -18.47 -3.14
C THR A 15 -0.56 -19.12 -2.92
N LEU A 16 -0.30 -19.60 -1.70
CA LEU A 16 0.87 -20.43 -1.40
C LEU A 16 0.41 -21.89 -1.40
N ALA A 17 0.84 -22.65 -2.43
CA ALA A 17 0.51 -24.06 -2.57
C ALA A 17 1.31 -24.91 -1.57
N GLY A 18 0.61 -25.69 -0.74
CA GLY A 18 1.16 -26.60 0.27
C GLY A 18 0.04 -27.38 0.97
N ARG A 19 0.37 -28.25 1.95
CA ARG A 19 -0.61 -29.06 2.73
C ARG A 19 -1.72 -28.24 3.42
N THR A 20 -1.53 -26.93 3.56
CA THR A 20 -2.54 -25.96 3.98
C THR A 20 -2.48 -24.78 3.02
N ALA A 21 -3.39 -24.73 2.05
CA ALA A 21 -3.47 -23.59 1.13
C ALA A 21 -3.74 -22.31 1.92
N ARG A 22 -2.80 -21.36 1.85
CA ARG A 22 -2.96 -20.02 2.42
C ARG A 22 -3.35 -19.06 1.30
N HIS A 23 -4.52 -18.45 1.44
CA HIS A 23 -5.00 -17.42 0.52
C HIS A 23 -4.80 -16.07 1.18
N ASN A 24 -4.14 -15.14 0.50
CA ASN A 24 -3.98 -13.78 0.97
C ASN A 24 -4.53 -12.82 -0.09
N LEU A 25 -5.52 -12.01 0.29
CA LEU A 25 -5.99 -10.88 -0.49
C LEU A 25 -5.41 -9.61 0.13
N GLU A 26 -4.59 -8.89 -0.63
CA GLU A 26 -4.06 -7.61 -0.22
C GLU A 26 -4.75 -6.48 -1.00
N VAL A 27 -5.25 -5.50 -0.26
CA VAL A 27 -5.81 -4.25 -0.80
C VAL A 27 -4.98 -3.11 -0.23
N SER A 28 -4.40 -2.31 -1.12
CA SER A 28 -3.63 -1.14 -0.75
C SER A 28 -4.23 0.12 -1.37
N LEU A 29 -4.19 1.22 -0.63
CA LEU A 29 -4.48 2.57 -1.07
C LEU A 29 -3.25 3.43 -0.75
N LEU A 30 -2.70 4.08 -1.76
CA LEU A 30 -1.51 4.93 -1.63
C LEU A 30 -1.86 6.33 -2.12
N LEU A 31 -1.51 7.34 -1.35
CA LEU A 31 -1.62 8.74 -1.74
C LEU A 31 -0.25 9.37 -1.60
N ASP A 32 0.32 9.74 -2.74
CA ASP A 32 1.58 10.48 -2.81
C ASP A 32 1.30 11.92 -3.27
N LEU A 33 1.88 12.87 -2.56
CA LEU A 33 1.81 14.30 -2.86
C LEU A 33 3.23 14.79 -3.15
N GLN A 34 3.49 15.13 -4.40
CA GLN A 34 4.72 15.79 -4.79
C GLN A 34 4.58 17.30 -4.62
N MET A 35 5.46 17.88 -3.81
CA MET A 35 5.54 19.30 -3.53
C MET A 35 6.71 19.93 -4.30
N ALA A 36 6.69 21.25 -4.44
CA ALA A 36 7.81 21.98 -5.03
C ALA A 36 9.08 21.82 -4.17
N GLY A 37 10.26 21.95 -4.78
CA GLY A 37 11.54 21.87 -4.08
C GLY A 37 11.99 20.45 -3.73
N GLY A 38 11.53 19.43 -4.47
CA GLY A 38 12.01 18.05 -4.31
C GLY A 38 11.40 17.29 -3.13
N TRP A 39 10.39 17.86 -2.46
CA TRP A 39 9.67 17.24 -1.35
C TRP A 39 8.56 16.32 -1.86
N LYS A 40 8.44 15.14 -1.27
CA LYS A 40 7.32 14.22 -1.49
C LYS A 40 6.84 13.70 -0.14
N ILE A 41 5.53 13.74 0.09
CA ILE A 41 4.90 13.12 1.26
C ILE A 41 3.93 12.05 0.77
N GLY A 42 3.92 10.90 1.42
CA GLY A 42 3.04 9.81 1.07
C GLY A 42 2.41 9.15 2.27
N THR A 43 1.16 8.72 2.11
CA THR A 43 0.46 7.89 3.07
C THR A 43 -0.07 6.65 2.38
N GLY A 44 0.09 5.51 3.04
CA GLY A 44 -0.37 4.22 2.58
C GLY A 44 -1.28 3.58 3.60
N TYR A 45 -2.35 2.97 3.12
CA TYR A 45 -3.15 2.02 3.88
C TYR A 45 -3.10 0.68 3.18
N ARG A 46 -2.83 -0.38 3.92
CA ARG A 46 -2.82 -1.76 3.42
C ARG A 46 -3.66 -2.63 4.33
N THR A 47 -4.51 -3.45 3.75
CA THR A 47 -5.19 -4.53 4.46
C THR A 47 -4.92 -5.85 3.78
N THR A 48 -4.53 -6.85 4.56
CA THR A 48 -4.34 -8.22 4.09
C THR A 48 -5.35 -9.12 4.78
N ILE A 49 -6.12 -9.86 3.98
CA ILE A 49 -7.13 -10.82 4.43
C ILE A 49 -6.60 -12.22 4.13
N GLY A 50 -6.21 -12.95 5.17
CA GLY A 50 -5.70 -14.31 5.10
C GLY A 50 -6.78 -15.39 5.27
N SER A 51 -6.52 -16.61 4.79
CA SER A 51 -7.44 -17.76 4.84
C SER A 51 -7.79 -18.31 6.23
N GLN A 52 -7.13 -17.83 7.29
CA GLN A 52 -7.38 -18.25 8.68
C GLN A 52 -8.01 -17.14 9.53
N SER A 53 -8.80 -16.25 8.92
CA SER A 53 -9.39 -15.06 9.58
C SER A 53 -8.35 -14.09 10.17
N GLN A 54 -7.06 -14.27 9.86
CA GLN A 54 -6.03 -13.28 10.13
C GLN A 54 -6.24 -12.11 9.18
N ARG A 55 -6.67 -10.99 9.76
CA ARG A 55 -6.74 -9.70 9.08
C ARG A 55 -5.66 -8.80 9.66
N SER A 56 -4.79 -8.29 8.82
CA SER A 56 -3.84 -7.26 9.20
C SER A 56 -4.19 -5.93 8.55
N HIS A 57 -3.86 -4.87 9.27
CA HIS A 57 -4.00 -3.48 8.83
C HIS A 57 -2.68 -2.79 9.06
N THR A 58 -2.14 -2.17 8.03
CA THR A 58 -0.90 -1.42 8.09
C THR A 58 -1.17 -0.02 7.57
N VAL A 59 -0.70 0.97 8.32
CA VAL A 59 -0.73 2.39 7.93
C VAL A 59 0.72 2.84 7.84
N ASP A 60 1.12 3.30 6.66
CA ASP A 60 2.46 3.77 6.39
C ASP A 60 2.41 5.28 6.13
N VAL A 61 3.34 6.03 6.71
CA VAL A 61 3.56 7.46 6.41
C VAL A 61 5.02 7.61 6.05
N HIS A 62 5.31 8.18 4.88
CA HIS A 62 6.68 8.42 4.44
C HIS A 62 6.87 9.84 3.92
N VAL A 63 8.07 10.36 4.10
CA VAL A 63 8.51 11.67 3.60
C VAL A 63 9.84 11.45 2.89
N GLU A 64 9.94 11.91 1.65
CA GLU A 64 11.14 11.86 0.83
C GLU A 64 11.55 13.30 0.47
N VAL A 65 12.84 13.61 0.60
CA VAL A 65 13.43 14.89 0.24
C VAL A 65 14.58 14.63 -0.73
N ARG A 66 14.52 15.23 -1.91
CA ARG A 66 15.60 15.18 -2.91
C ARG A 66 16.40 16.49 -2.86
N PHE A 67 17.69 16.37 -2.56
CA PHE A 67 18.67 17.45 -2.61
C PHE A 67 19.37 17.50 -3.97
#